data_AF-A0A9W4HS65-F1
#
_entry.id   AF-A0A9W4HS65-F1
#
_cell.length_a   1.000
_cell.length_b   1.000
_cell.length_c   1.000
_cell.angle_alpha   90.00
_cell.angle_beta   90.00
_cell.angle_gamma   90.00
#
_symmetry.space_group_name_H-M   'P 1'
#
loop_
_entity.id
_entity.type
_entity.pdbx_description
1 polymer ?
#
loop_
_entity_poly.entity_id
_entity_poly.type
_entity_poly.pdbx_seq_one_letter_code
_entity_poly.pdbx_strand_id
1 'polypeptide(L)'
;MPVTLTTAKHPPRGWELQKVAGIEDLFKQSCSKGHEDSKRLIGNSFAKGFFNTSHVSASENGFVWAVFHAYSHHHNLVLRPEDVWFTILSQFSFFVVAHSEELRHLFVSHKDKKHLEVASNKTMGTVDFGEMALEMTKLMEKHVVDPDLRS
;
A
#
# COMPACT_ATOMS: atom_id res chain seq x y z
N MET A 1 -8.55 28.27 12.52
CA MET A 1 -7.85 29.19 11.59
C MET A 1 -7.75 28.51 10.24
N PRO A 2 -8.23 29.09 9.14
CA PRO A 2 -8.05 28.52 7.81
C PRO A 2 -6.58 28.70 7.38
N VAL A 3 -5.94 27.62 6.94
CA VAL A 3 -4.59 27.66 6.35
C VAL A 3 -4.76 28.03 4.88
N THR A 4 -4.37 29.25 4.50
CA THR A 4 -4.35 29.67 3.10
C THR A 4 -3.00 29.35 2.49
N LEU A 5 -2.96 28.38 1.57
CA LEU A 5 -1.75 28.05 0.81
C LEU A 5 -1.67 28.97 -0.42
N THR A 6 -0.68 29.86 -0.47
CA THR A 6 -0.37 30.64 -1.68
C THR A 6 0.26 29.74 -2.73
N THR A 7 -0.42 29.56 -3.86
CA THR A 7 0.09 28.82 -5.02
C THR A 7 0.93 29.71 -5.94
N ALA A 8 1.72 29.10 -6.81
CA ALA A 8 2.51 29.82 -7.81
C ALA A 8 1.61 30.62 -8.76
N LYS A 9 2.08 31.79 -9.21
CA LYS A 9 1.32 32.71 -10.11
C LYS A 9 1.26 32.27 -11.57
N HIS A 10 1.94 31.17 -11.92
CA HIS A 10 2.01 30.65 -13.29
C HIS A 10 1.22 29.33 -13.40
N PRO A 11 0.78 28.94 -14.60
CA PRO A 11 0.09 27.65 -14.79
C PRO A 11 1.00 26.48 -14.38
N PRO A 12 0.40 25.36 -13.94
CA PRO A 12 1.16 24.17 -13.57
C PRO A 12 1.88 23.58 -14.78
N ARG A 13 3.07 23.02 -14.56
CA ARG A 13 3.81 22.33 -15.62
C ARG A 13 3.18 20.97 -15.91
N GLY A 14 3.30 20.50 -17.16
CA GLY A 14 2.89 19.16 -17.55
C GLY A 14 3.76 18.09 -16.89
N TRP A 15 3.20 16.90 -16.67
CA TRP A 15 3.95 15.78 -16.11
C TRP A 15 4.85 15.14 -17.18
N GLU A 16 6.15 14.98 -16.90
CA GLU A 16 7.15 14.59 -17.89
C GLU A 16 7.63 13.13 -17.76
N LEU A 17 7.36 12.46 -16.64
CA LEU A 17 7.81 11.08 -16.44
C LEU A 17 7.08 10.11 -17.38
N GLN A 18 7.81 9.08 -17.78
CA GLN A 18 7.34 8.07 -18.74
C GLN A 18 6.04 7.40 -18.27
N LYS A 19 5.15 7.16 -19.23
CA LYS A 19 3.91 6.44 -19.01
C LYS A 19 4.19 4.94 -19.08
N VAL A 20 3.70 4.18 -18.10
CA VAL A 20 3.81 2.71 -18.12
C VAL A 20 2.87 2.10 -19.15
N ALA A 21 3.30 1.00 -19.78
CA ALA A 21 2.51 0.31 -20.79
C ALA A 21 1.36 -0.52 -20.19
N GLY A 22 1.49 -0.95 -18.93
CA GLY A 22 0.50 -1.77 -18.25
C GLY A 22 0.90 -2.11 -16.82
N ILE A 23 0.14 -3.02 -16.20
CA ILE A 23 0.30 -3.35 -14.79
C ILE A 23 1.62 -4.07 -14.46
N GLU A 24 2.04 -5.01 -15.32
CA GLU A 24 3.31 -5.73 -15.11
C GLU A 24 4.50 -4.78 -15.22
N ASP A 25 4.43 -3.85 -16.18
CA ASP A 25 5.43 -2.81 -16.37
C ASP A 25 5.47 -1.84 -15.19
N LEU A 26 4.29 -1.44 -14.67
CA LEU A 26 4.19 -0.67 -13.43
C LEU A 26 4.85 -1.39 -12.26
N PHE A 27 4.55 -2.67 -12.06
CA PHE A 27 5.11 -3.44 -10.95
C PHE A 27 6.62 -3.57 -11.07
N LYS A 28 7.11 -3.93 -12.26
CA LYS A 28 8.54 -4.05 -12.55
C LYS A 28 9.31 -2.75 -12.33
N GLN A 29 8.79 -1.62 -12.79
CA GLN A 29 9.47 -0.34 -12.68
C GLN A 29 9.37 0.28 -11.28
N SER A 30 8.28 0.04 -10.54
CA SER A 30 8.10 0.59 -9.19
C SER A 30 8.72 -0.26 -8.08
N CYS A 31 8.94 -1.56 -8.32
CA CYS A 31 9.51 -2.49 -7.34
C CYS A 31 10.30 -3.59 -8.07
N SER A 32 11.44 -3.22 -8.65
CA SER A 32 12.27 -4.12 -9.49
C SER A 32 12.66 -5.40 -8.75
N LYS A 33 13.21 -5.27 -7.53
CA LYS A 33 13.60 -6.41 -6.70
C LYS A 33 12.41 -7.30 -6.33
N GLY A 34 11.29 -6.69 -5.94
CA GLY A 34 10.08 -7.44 -5.59
C GLY A 34 9.50 -8.19 -6.80
N HIS A 35 9.61 -7.63 -8.00
CA HIS A 35 9.23 -8.29 -9.24
C HIS A 35 10.15 -9.48 -9.55
N GLU A 36 11.47 -9.34 -9.41
CA GLU A 36 12.43 -10.45 -9.61
C GLU A 36 12.18 -11.63 -8.65
N ASP A 37 11.83 -11.32 -7.40
CA ASP A 37 11.49 -12.31 -6.37
C ASP A 37 10.08 -12.90 -6.55
N SER A 38 9.27 -12.35 -7.47
CA SER A 38 7.89 -12.75 -7.71
C SER A 38 7.74 -13.57 -8.99
N LYS A 39 6.95 -14.66 -8.93
CA LYS A 39 6.69 -15.50 -10.11
C LYS A 39 5.66 -14.90 -11.08
N ARG A 40 4.65 -14.19 -10.54
CA ARG A 40 3.57 -13.56 -11.30
C ARG A 40 2.74 -12.63 -10.42
N LEU A 41 2.04 -11.69 -11.06
CA LEU A 41 0.96 -10.94 -10.44
C LEU A 41 -0.30 -11.82 -10.28
N ILE A 42 -0.93 -11.77 -9.11
CA ILE A 42 -2.13 -12.56 -8.80
C ILE A 42 -3.41 -11.74 -9.00
N GLY A 43 -3.34 -10.42 -8.83
CA GLY A 43 -4.47 -9.53 -8.99
C GLY A 43 -4.05 -8.06 -9.00
N ASN A 44 -4.95 -7.19 -9.45
CA ASN A 44 -4.79 -5.74 -9.37
C ASN A 44 -6.18 -5.07 -9.31
N SER A 45 -6.20 -3.84 -8.82
CA SER A 45 -7.42 -3.03 -8.68
C SER A 45 -7.69 -2.12 -9.88
N PHE A 46 -6.88 -2.19 -10.94
CA PHE A 46 -7.06 -1.32 -12.10
C PHE A 46 -8.17 -1.86 -13.00
N ALA A 47 -9.06 -0.97 -13.43
CA ALA A 47 -10.08 -1.30 -14.41
C ALA A 47 -9.43 -1.71 -15.75
N LYS A 48 -10.09 -2.60 -16.49
CA LYS A 48 -9.63 -2.99 -17.83
C LYS A 48 -9.55 -1.75 -18.72
N GLY A 49 -8.39 -1.56 -19.37
CA GLY A 49 -8.14 -0.41 -20.25
C GLY A 49 -7.79 0.91 -19.53
N PHE A 50 -7.65 0.92 -18.20
CA PHE A 50 -7.29 2.13 -17.44
C PHE A 50 -5.99 2.78 -17.95
N PHE A 51 -4.98 1.97 -18.26
CA PHE A 51 -3.69 2.44 -18.78
C PHE A 51 -3.78 3.03 -20.19
N ASN A 52 -4.87 2.81 -20.94
CA ASN A 52 -5.05 3.42 -22.25
C ASN A 52 -5.54 4.87 -22.13
N THR A 53 -6.39 5.15 -21.14
CA THR A 53 -7.02 6.46 -20.95
C THR A 53 -6.29 7.36 -19.98
N SER A 54 -5.53 6.79 -19.04
CA SER A 54 -4.85 7.52 -17.96
C SER A 54 -3.33 7.51 -18.14
N HIS A 55 -2.66 8.55 -17.65
CA HIS A 55 -1.20 8.59 -17.53
C HIS A 55 -0.79 8.10 -16.15
N VAL A 56 -0.09 6.97 -16.09
CA VAL A 56 0.48 6.43 -14.86
C VAL A 56 1.98 6.33 -15.06
N SER A 57 2.74 6.85 -14.11
CA SER A 57 4.20 6.68 -14.07
C SER A 57 4.57 5.80 -12.89
N ALA A 58 5.49 4.87 -13.11
CA ALA A 58 6.05 4.08 -12.04
C ALA A 58 7.00 4.94 -11.19
N SER A 59 6.97 4.72 -9.88
CA SER A 59 7.90 5.32 -8.94
C SER A 59 8.02 4.41 -7.73
N GLU A 60 9.25 4.16 -7.29
CA GLU A 60 9.49 3.72 -5.92
C GLU A 60 8.96 4.81 -4.97
N ASN A 61 8.45 4.45 -3.79
CA ASN A 61 7.96 5.41 -2.79
C ASN A 61 7.03 6.50 -3.37
N GLY A 62 6.05 6.10 -4.19
CA GLY A 62 5.27 7.00 -5.05
C GLY A 62 4.63 8.20 -4.34
N PHE A 63 4.21 8.07 -3.08
CA PHE A 63 3.66 9.21 -2.31
C PHE A 63 4.71 10.32 -2.11
N VAL A 64 5.91 9.97 -1.64
CA VAL A 64 6.98 10.93 -1.34
C VAL A 64 7.45 11.61 -2.63
N TRP A 65 7.67 10.83 -3.69
CA TRP A 65 8.12 11.37 -4.97
C TRP A 65 7.04 12.21 -5.65
N ALA A 66 5.76 11.85 -5.56
CA ALA A 66 4.68 12.68 -6.10
C ALA A 66 4.66 14.07 -5.44
N VAL A 67 4.78 14.13 -4.10
CA VAL A 67 4.88 15.41 -3.37
C VAL A 67 6.14 16.19 -3.79
N PHE A 68 7.29 15.51 -3.85
CA PHE A 68 8.55 16.13 -4.23
C PHE A 68 8.51 16.71 -5.66
N HIS A 69 8.00 15.96 -6.63
CA HIS A 69 7.86 16.41 -8.01
C HIS A 69 6.88 17.56 -8.12
N ALA A 70 5.73 17.47 -7.45
CA ALA A 70 4.75 18.54 -7.48
C ALA A 70 5.28 19.84 -6.91
N TYR A 71 6.02 19.77 -5.80
CA TYR A 71 6.70 20.93 -5.22
C TYR A 71 7.77 21.50 -6.17
N SER A 72 8.67 20.65 -6.67
CA SER A 72 9.85 21.07 -7.44
C SER A 72 9.53 21.57 -8.85
N HIS A 73 8.47 21.04 -9.46
CA HIS A 73 8.08 21.34 -10.84
C HIS A 73 6.76 22.10 -10.92
N HIS A 74 6.22 22.55 -9.79
CA HIS A 74 4.97 23.30 -9.70
C HIS A 74 3.79 22.57 -10.36
N HIS A 75 3.64 21.27 -10.09
CA HIS A 75 2.44 20.54 -10.50
C HIS A 75 1.30 20.80 -9.51
N ASN A 76 0.07 20.69 -9.98
CA ASN A 76 -1.07 20.57 -9.08
C ASN A 76 -1.04 19.17 -8.44
N LEU A 77 -1.02 19.11 -7.12
CA LEU A 77 -1.06 17.87 -6.36
C LEU A 77 -2.46 17.63 -5.81
N VAL A 78 -3.02 16.47 -6.13
CA VAL A 78 -4.26 15.98 -5.52
C VAL A 78 -3.90 14.70 -4.78
N LEU A 79 -4.07 14.72 -3.46
CA LEU A 79 -3.90 13.54 -2.61
C LEU A 79 -5.28 13.06 -2.18
N ARG A 80 -5.52 11.75 -2.27
CA ARG A 80 -6.69 11.19 -1.63
C ARG A 80 -6.40 11.03 -0.13
N PRO A 81 -7.39 11.17 0.75
CA PRO A 81 -7.19 10.98 2.18
C PRO A 81 -6.52 9.63 2.52
N GLU A 82 -6.82 8.58 1.77
CA GLU A 82 -6.27 7.24 1.95
C GLU A 82 -4.76 7.19 1.69
N ASP A 83 -4.24 7.99 0.76
CA ASP A 83 -2.80 8.03 0.45
C ASP A 83 -2.00 8.52 1.68
N VAL A 84 -2.59 9.44 2.46
CA VAL A 84 -2.00 9.92 3.72
C VAL A 84 -2.12 8.86 4.83
N TRP A 85 -3.30 8.27 5.01
CA TRP A 85 -3.52 7.25 6.03
C TRP A 85 -2.65 6.01 5.83
N PHE A 86 -2.52 5.51 4.60
CA PHE A 86 -1.65 4.39 4.29
C PHE A 86 -0.18 4.72 4.52
N THR A 87 0.25 5.96 4.26
CA THR A 87 1.63 6.37 4.56
C THR A 87 1.90 6.32 6.06
N ILE A 88 0.99 6.87 6.88
CA ILE A 88 1.10 6.83 8.35
C ILE A 88 1.12 5.38 8.85
N LEU A 89 0.16 4.56 8.41
CA LEU A 89 0.07 3.16 8.81
C LEU A 89 1.30 2.35 8.40
N SER A 90 1.87 2.63 7.22
CA SER A 90 3.08 1.95 6.75
C SER A 90 4.28 2.25 7.66
N GLN A 91 4.50 3.52 8.00
CA GLN A 91 5.59 3.92 8.91
C GLN A 91 5.37 3.39 10.33
N PHE A 92 4.13 3.46 10.82
CA PHE A 92 3.76 2.88 12.11
C PHE A 92 4.01 1.37 12.15
N SER A 93 3.63 0.64 11.10
CA SER A 93 3.87 -0.80 10.96
C SER A 93 5.36 -1.14 11.03
N PHE A 94 6.21 -0.39 10.30
CA PHE A 94 7.66 -0.58 10.40
C PHE A 94 8.20 -0.37 11.80
N PHE A 95 7.72 0.65 12.51
CA PHE A 95 8.06 0.87 13.91
C PHE A 95 7.64 -0.31 14.79
N VAL A 96 6.39 -0.76 14.69
CA VAL A 96 5.89 -1.90 15.48
C VAL A 96 6.69 -3.18 15.20
N VAL A 97 7.05 -3.45 13.94
CA VAL A 97 7.85 -4.62 13.57
C VAL A 97 9.26 -4.54 14.18
N ALA A 98 9.91 -3.38 14.09
CA ALA A 98 11.25 -3.15 14.63
C ALA A 98 11.29 -3.26 16.17
N HIS A 99 10.21 -2.86 16.85
CA HIS A 99 10.05 -2.87 18.31
C HIS A 99 9.10 -3.97 18.80
N SER A 100 9.02 -5.08 18.06
CA SER A 100 7.96 -6.09 18.26
C SER A 100 7.98 -6.75 19.64
N GLU A 101 9.14 -6.96 20.26
CA GLU A 101 9.22 -7.54 21.60
C GLU A 101 8.85 -6.54 22.71
N GLU A 102 9.24 -5.27 22.57
CA GLU A 102 8.92 -4.20 23.52
C GLU A 102 7.41 -3.95 23.56
N LEU A 103 6.79 -3.87 22.38
CA LEU A 103 5.37 -3.55 22.22
C LEU A 103 4.46 -4.79 22.27
N ARG A 104 5.03 -6.00 22.36
CA ARG A 104 4.30 -7.28 22.30
C ARG A 104 3.07 -7.32 23.20
N HIS A 105 3.25 -6.89 24.44
CA HIS A 105 2.24 -6.93 25.49
C HIS A 105 0.98 -6.10 25.17
N LEU A 106 1.09 -5.14 24.24
CA LEU A 106 -0.03 -4.33 23.76
C LEU A 106 -0.88 -5.07 22.73
N PHE A 107 -0.28 -5.99 21.95
CA PHE A 107 -0.95 -6.62 20.81
C PHE A 107 -1.34 -8.07 21.07
N VAL A 108 -0.46 -8.88 21.67
CA VAL A 108 -0.66 -10.33 21.77
C VAL A 108 -0.33 -10.91 23.14
N SER A 109 -1.06 -11.96 23.53
CA SER A 109 -0.94 -12.59 24.86
C SER A 109 0.16 -13.67 24.96
N HIS A 110 0.74 -14.06 23.84
CA HIS A 110 1.74 -15.13 23.76
C HIS A 110 3.16 -14.59 23.67
N LYS A 111 4.11 -15.39 24.18
CA LYS A 111 5.54 -15.19 23.96
C LYS A 111 5.92 -15.67 22.56
N ASP A 112 6.88 -15.01 21.94
CA ASP A 112 7.41 -15.34 20.60
C ASP A 112 6.35 -15.38 19.49
N LYS A 113 6.59 -16.12 18.41
CA LYS A 113 5.69 -16.19 17.26
C LYS A 113 4.76 -17.40 17.37
N LYS A 114 3.49 -17.21 16.99
CA LYS A 114 2.54 -18.31 16.83
C LYS A 114 2.23 -18.56 15.35
N HIS A 115 2.30 -19.81 14.92
CA HIS A 115 1.92 -20.18 13.57
C HIS A 115 0.39 -20.24 13.44
N LEU A 116 -0.13 -19.50 12.47
CA LEU A 116 -1.51 -19.57 12.00
C LEU A 116 -1.50 -20.10 10.57
N GLU A 117 -2.48 -20.92 10.23
CA GLU A 117 -2.63 -21.52 8.91
C GLU A 117 -4.09 -21.40 8.44
N VAL A 118 -4.27 -20.98 7.20
CA VAL A 118 -5.55 -20.98 6.49
C VAL A 118 -5.32 -21.73 5.19
N ALA A 119 -6.05 -22.83 4.99
CA ALA A 119 -5.91 -23.70 3.83
C ALA A 119 -7.18 -23.66 2.97
N SER A 120 -7.00 -23.68 1.65
CA SER A 120 -8.10 -23.77 0.69
C SER A 120 -7.81 -24.83 -0.35
N ASN A 121 -8.83 -25.59 -0.73
CA ASN A 121 -8.75 -26.58 -1.81
C ASN A 121 -8.89 -25.96 -3.21
N LYS A 122 -9.09 -24.63 -3.29
CA LYS A 122 -9.23 -23.89 -4.55
C LYS A 122 -7.85 -23.57 -5.15
N THR A 123 -7.82 -23.25 -6.44
CA THR A 123 -6.59 -22.81 -7.11
C THR A 123 -6.40 -21.30 -6.96
N MET A 124 -5.18 -20.79 -7.16
CA MET A 124 -4.88 -19.35 -7.06
C MET A 124 -5.76 -18.43 -7.92
N GLY A 125 -6.35 -18.95 -9.02
CA GLY A 125 -7.23 -18.16 -9.89
C GLY A 125 -8.71 -18.18 -9.47
N THR A 126 -9.10 -19.07 -8.57
CA THR A 126 -10.50 -19.25 -8.12
C THR A 126 -10.69 -19.09 -6.63
N VAL A 127 -9.59 -18.99 -5.88
CA VAL A 127 -9.62 -18.76 -4.44
C VAL A 127 -10.06 -17.33 -4.13
N ASP A 128 -10.90 -17.19 -3.11
CA ASP A 128 -11.32 -15.89 -2.61
C ASP A 128 -10.33 -15.46 -1.52
N PHE A 129 -9.42 -14.55 -1.87
CA PHE A 129 -8.44 -14.01 -0.93
C PHE A 129 -9.08 -13.15 0.16
N GLY A 130 -10.26 -12.58 -0.09
CA GLY A 130 -11.02 -11.83 0.91
C GLY A 130 -11.57 -12.76 1.98
N GLU A 131 -12.17 -13.88 1.58
CA GLU A 131 -12.62 -14.94 2.50
C GLU A 131 -11.46 -15.47 3.35
N MET A 132 -10.32 -15.79 2.72
CA MET A 132 -9.13 -16.26 3.45
C MET A 132 -8.57 -15.20 4.42
N ALA A 133 -8.59 -13.93 4.04
CA ALA A 133 -8.15 -12.85 4.93
C ALA A 133 -9.07 -12.75 6.16
N LEU A 134 -10.38 -12.88 5.98
CA LEU A 134 -11.34 -12.90 7.09
C LEU A 134 -11.13 -14.11 8.00
N GLU A 135 -10.86 -15.29 7.45
CA GLU A 135 -10.51 -16.47 8.24
C GLU A 135 -9.21 -16.27 9.03
N MET A 136 -8.20 -15.65 8.43
CA MET A 136 -6.96 -15.30 9.12
C MET A 136 -7.23 -14.34 10.28
N THR A 137 -8.05 -13.30 10.09
CA THR A 137 -8.43 -12.36 11.17
C THR A 137 -9.08 -13.08 12.35
N LYS A 138 -10.03 -14.00 12.09
CA LYS A 138 -10.66 -14.81 13.15
C LYS A 138 -9.68 -15.67 13.93
N LEU A 139 -8.60 -16.14 13.29
CA LEU A 139 -7.53 -16.87 13.98
C LEU A 139 -6.66 -15.93 14.82
N MET A 140 -6.35 -14.74 14.30
CA MET A 140 -5.58 -13.71 15.01
C MET A 140 -6.31 -13.21 16.26
N GLU A 141 -7.62 -12.99 16.20
CA GLU A 141 -8.45 -12.54 17.32
C GLU A 141 -8.30 -13.39 18.59
N LYS A 142 -8.08 -14.70 18.44
CA LYS A 142 -7.86 -15.64 19.55
C LYS A 142 -6.57 -15.36 20.34
N HIS A 143 -5.69 -14.53 19.80
CA HIS A 143 -4.36 -14.25 20.33
C HIS A 143 -4.10 -12.78 20.63
N VAL A 144 -5.04 -11.89 20.26
CA VAL A 144 -4.98 -10.45 20.53
C VAL A 144 -5.46 -10.15 21.95
N VAL A 145 -4.71 -9.32 22.67
CA VAL A 145 -5.03 -8.95 24.07
C VAL A 145 -6.27 -8.08 24.13
N ASP A 146 -6.29 -6.99 23.37
CA ASP A 146 -7.34 -5.99 23.39
C ASP A 146 -8.56 -6.43 22.55
N PRO A 147 -9.76 -6.56 23.16
CA PRO A 147 -10.99 -6.84 22.43
C PRO A 147 -11.37 -5.77 21.40
N ASP A 148 -11.00 -4.51 21.61
CA ASP A 148 -11.35 -3.41 20.70
C ASP A 148 -10.52 -3.45 19.41
N LEU A 149 -9.39 -4.16 19.41
CA LEU A 149 -8.62 -4.45 18.19
C LEU A 149 -9.20 -5.63 17.38
N ARG A 150 -10.34 -6.19 17.77
CA ARG A 150 -11.00 -7.36 17.14
C ARG A 150 -12.17 -6.98 16.22
N SER A 151 -12.49 -5.69 16.07
CA SER A 151 -13.65 -5.19 15.31
C SER A 151 -13.36 -4.93 13.84
#